data_AF-A0A949ZAF8-F1
#
_entry.id   AF-A0A949ZAF8-F1
#
_cell.length_a   1.000
_cell.length_b   1.000
_cell.length_c   1.000
_cell.angle_alpha   90.00
_cell.angle_beta   90.00
_cell.angle_gamma   90.00
#
_symmetry.space_group_name_H-M   'P 1'
#
loop_
_entity.id
_entity.type
_entity.pdbx_description
1 polymer ?
#
loop_
_entity_poly.entity_id
_entity_poly.type
_entity_poly.pdbx_seq_one_letter_code
_entity_poly.pdbx_strand_id
1 'polypeptide(L)'
;MRYTGLYTGVVTITFALVLTASTALAQERVMTLQERMGYPAQARLLNIHADDFGMAHSIDKAIEQALEHGWVDSASIMVPCPWYPEVLTWARAHPQADLGIHMVLNSEWPGYRWGP
;
A
#
# COMPACT_ATOMS: atom_id res chain seq x y z
N MET A 1 54.71 -37.47 11.33
CA MET A 1 54.18 -36.55 10.30
C MET A 1 52.74 -36.93 9.86
N ARG A 2 51.84 -37.32 10.78
CA ARG A 2 50.45 -37.73 10.47
C ARG A 2 49.36 -36.97 11.26
N TYR A 3 49.74 -36.21 12.29
CA TYR A 3 48.79 -35.50 13.17
C TYR A 3 48.48 -34.05 12.74
N THR A 4 49.32 -33.45 11.91
CA THR A 4 49.13 -32.07 11.42
C THR A 4 47.91 -31.93 10.52
N GLY A 5 47.62 -32.91 9.65
CA GLY A 5 46.44 -32.86 8.78
C GLY A 5 45.10 -32.96 9.51
N LEU A 6 45.07 -33.69 10.65
CA LEU A 6 43.85 -33.86 11.44
C LEU A 6 43.49 -32.56 12.21
N TYR A 7 44.49 -31.91 12.81
CA TYR A 7 44.31 -30.63 13.51
C TYR A 7 43.86 -29.51 12.57
N THR A 8 44.48 -29.38 11.39
CA THR A 8 44.09 -28.37 10.40
C THR A 8 42.67 -28.61 9.88
N GLY A 9 42.26 -29.88 9.71
CA GLY A 9 40.90 -30.24 9.32
C GLY A 9 39.85 -29.85 10.38
N VAL A 10 40.11 -30.16 11.66
CA VAL A 10 39.21 -29.84 12.78
C VAL A 10 39.06 -28.33 12.96
N VAL A 11 40.16 -27.57 12.90
CA VAL A 11 40.12 -26.10 13.00
C VAL A 11 39.34 -25.48 11.84
N THR A 12 39.52 -25.97 10.61
CA THR A 12 38.81 -25.47 9.43
C THR A 12 37.31 -25.75 9.49
N ILE A 13 36.91 -26.96 9.91
CA ILE A 13 35.50 -27.33 10.09
C ILE A 13 34.85 -26.49 11.19
N THR A 14 35.55 -26.29 12.31
CA THR A 14 35.05 -25.48 13.43
C THR A 14 34.87 -24.02 13.02
N PHE A 15 35.85 -23.45 12.30
CA PHE A 15 35.75 -22.10 11.77
C PHE A 15 34.60 -21.94 10.77
N ALA A 16 34.42 -22.90 9.86
CA ALA A 16 33.30 -22.90 8.91
C ALA A 16 31.94 -22.98 9.62
N LEU A 17 31.81 -23.82 10.66
CA LEU A 17 30.60 -23.94 11.48
C LEU A 17 30.30 -22.65 12.27
N VAL A 18 31.33 -22.00 12.81
CA VAL A 18 31.17 -20.70 13.49
C VAL A 18 30.72 -19.64 12.49
N LEU A 19 31.31 -19.60 11.30
CA LEU A 19 30.94 -18.64 10.26
C LEU A 19 29.49 -18.81 9.78
N THR A 20 29.02 -20.05 9.58
CA THR A 20 27.63 -20.33 9.16
C THR A 20 26.62 -20.07 10.27
N ALA A 21 26.97 -20.32 11.54
CA ALA A 21 26.12 -19.95 12.68
C ALA A 21 26.00 -18.43 12.83
N SER A 22 27.10 -17.69 12.63
CA SER A 22 27.09 -16.23 12.69
C SER A 22 26.23 -15.60 11.59
N THR A 23 26.23 -16.13 10.36
CA THR A 23 25.37 -15.60 9.28
C THR A 23 23.89 -15.92 9.49
N ALA A 24 23.55 -17.09 10.05
CA ALA A 24 22.17 -17.44 10.39
C ALA A 24 21.60 -16.55 11.51
N LEU A 25 22.43 -16.19 12.50
CA LEU A 25 22.06 -15.29 13.59
C LEU A 25 22.04 -13.81 13.18
N ALA A 26 22.78 -13.44 12.14
CA ALA A 26 22.87 -12.08 11.62
C ALA A 26 21.77 -11.74 10.59
N GLN A 27 20.84 -12.66 10.32
CA GLN A 27 19.74 -12.37 9.41
C GLN A 27 18.74 -11.43 10.09
N GLU A 28 18.99 -10.13 9.91
CA GLU A 28 18.12 -9.06 10.42
C GLU A 28 16.74 -9.23 9.80
N ARG A 29 15.73 -9.45 10.64
CA ARG A 29 14.36 -9.65 10.17
C ARG A 29 13.80 -8.32 9.68
N VAL A 30 13.80 -8.13 8.36
CA VAL A 30 13.09 -7.01 7.73
C VAL A 30 11.59 -7.20 7.99
N MET A 31 10.98 -6.26 8.70
CA MET A 31 9.54 -6.27 8.95
C MET A 31 8.77 -6.21 7.63
N THR A 32 7.74 -7.03 7.53
CA THR A 32 6.80 -6.98 6.40
C THR A 32 6.00 -5.68 6.42
N LEU A 33 5.39 -5.30 5.28
CA LEU A 33 4.53 -4.12 5.22
C LEU A 33 3.36 -4.23 6.22
N GLN A 34 2.79 -5.43 6.33
CA GLN A 34 1.71 -5.78 7.25
C GLN A 34 2.12 -5.49 8.69
N GLU A 35 3.32 -5.92 9.09
CA GLU A 35 3.83 -5.68 10.44
C GLU A 35 4.14 -4.22 10.72
N ARG A 36 4.67 -3.50 9.72
CA ARG A 36 4.84 -2.04 9.81
C ARG A 36 3.51 -1.32 9.99
N MET A 37 2.42 -1.90 9.50
CA MET A 37 1.04 -1.42 9.68
C MET A 37 0.36 -1.97 10.94
N GLY A 38 1.04 -2.77 11.77
CA GLY A 38 0.50 -3.33 13.02
C GLY A 38 -0.25 -4.66 12.88
N TYR A 39 -0.17 -5.32 11.71
CA TYR A 39 -0.82 -6.61 11.43
C TYR A 39 0.17 -7.78 11.49
N PRO A 40 -0.30 -9.03 11.68
CA PRO A 40 0.55 -10.22 11.55
C PRO A 40 1.26 -10.30 10.19
N ALA A 41 2.47 -10.88 10.15
CA ALA A 41 3.29 -10.98 8.93
C ALA A 41 2.57 -11.63 7.74
N GLN A 42 1.69 -12.59 8.03
CA GLN A 42 0.91 -13.36 7.06
C GLN A 42 -0.52 -12.83 6.88
N ALA A 43 -0.85 -11.65 7.41
CA ALA A 43 -2.15 -11.04 7.24
C ALA A 43 -2.42 -10.71 5.77
N ARG A 44 -3.65 -10.97 5.33
CA ARG A 44 -4.16 -10.52 4.03
C ARG A 44 -4.93 -9.24 4.26
N LEU A 45 -4.43 -8.14 3.72
CA LEU A 45 -5.05 -6.82 3.79
C LEU A 45 -5.68 -6.51 2.43
N LEU A 46 -6.85 -5.88 2.45
CA LEU A 46 -7.58 -5.44 1.27
C LEU A 46 -8.00 -3.99 1.49
N ASN A 47 -7.79 -3.15 0.49
CA ASN A 47 -8.35 -1.81 0.39
C ASN A 47 -9.16 -1.79 -0.91
N ILE A 48 -10.48 -1.66 -0.80
CA ILE A 48 -11.38 -1.47 -1.92
C ILE A 48 -11.48 0.04 -2.16
N HIS A 49 -10.91 0.50 -3.26
CA HIS A 49 -10.82 1.92 -3.60
C HIS A 49 -11.81 2.28 -4.71
N ALA A 50 -12.55 3.37 -4.52
CA ALA A 50 -13.41 3.95 -5.54
C ALA A 50 -12.70 5.07 -6.30
N ASP A 51 -12.67 4.95 -7.63
CA ASP A 51 -12.01 5.90 -8.51
C ASP A 51 -12.96 6.98 -9.02
N ASP A 52 -12.41 8.08 -9.54
CA ASP A 52 -13.13 9.13 -10.30
C ASP A 52 -14.10 10.03 -9.51
N PHE A 53 -13.90 10.21 -8.20
CA PHE A 53 -14.79 11.06 -7.38
C PHE A 53 -14.68 12.53 -7.82
N GLY A 54 -15.77 13.10 -8.32
CA GLY A 54 -15.84 14.46 -8.88
C GLY A 54 -16.00 14.49 -10.40
N MET A 55 -15.89 13.34 -11.08
CA MET A 55 -16.01 13.26 -12.54
C MET A 55 -17.44 13.57 -13.02
N ALA A 56 -18.44 12.93 -12.42
CA ALA A 56 -19.85 13.02 -12.83
C ALA A 56 -20.79 12.80 -11.64
N HIS A 57 -21.93 13.47 -11.62
CA HIS A 57 -22.92 13.34 -10.54
C HIS A 57 -23.28 11.91 -10.16
N SER A 58 -23.50 11.06 -11.17
CA SER A 58 -23.86 9.66 -10.95
C SER A 58 -22.74 8.86 -10.32
N ILE A 59 -21.48 9.19 -10.65
CA ILE A 59 -20.29 8.58 -10.06
C ILE A 59 -20.20 9.04 -8.60
N ASP A 60 -20.29 10.34 -8.37
CA ASP A 60 -20.22 10.93 -7.03
C ASP A 60 -21.27 10.31 -6.11
N LYS A 61 -22.54 10.22 -6.54
CA LYS A 61 -23.60 9.55 -5.77
C LYS A 61 -23.33 8.08 -5.47
N ALA A 62 -22.77 7.34 -6.42
CA ALA A 62 -22.44 5.94 -6.20
C ALA A 62 -21.29 5.80 -5.18
N ILE A 63 -20.29 6.68 -5.25
CA ILE A 63 -19.14 6.69 -4.33
C ILE A 63 -19.56 7.11 -2.92
N GLU A 64 -20.34 8.19 -2.79
CA GLU A 64 -20.93 8.63 -1.52
C GLU A 64 -21.67 7.45 -0.85
N GLN A 65 -22.58 6.80 -1.59
CA GLN A 65 -23.33 5.65 -1.08
C GLN A 65 -22.40 4.49 -0.68
N ALA A 66 -21.40 4.18 -1.51
CA ALA A 66 -20.47 3.09 -1.23
C ALA A 66 -19.63 3.35 0.02
N LEU A 67 -19.17 4.59 0.23
CA LEU A 67 -18.43 4.99 1.43
C LEU A 67 -19.34 4.97 2.67
N GLU A 68 -20.56 5.49 2.58
CA GLU A 68 -21.51 5.52 3.70
C GLU A 68 -21.94 4.12 4.16
N HIS A 69 -22.06 3.18 3.23
CA HIS A 69 -22.40 1.79 3.54
C HIS A 69 -21.18 0.92 3.87
N GLY A 70 -19.96 1.46 3.76
CA GLY A 70 -18.71 0.71 3.96
C GLY A 70 -18.48 -0.40 2.93
N TRP A 71 -18.95 -0.22 1.70
CA TRP A 71 -18.68 -1.14 0.58
C TRP A 71 -17.29 -0.92 -0.02
N VAL A 72 -16.77 0.30 0.11
CA VAL A 72 -15.42 0.69 -0.26
C VAL A 72 -14.75 1.34 0.95
N ASP A 73 -13.43 1.21 1.04
CA ASP A 73 -12.64 1.71 2.17
C ASP A 73 -12.13 3.14 1.93
N SER A 74 -11.91 3.52 0.66
CA SER A 74 -11.35 4.82 0.29
C SER A 74 -11.82 5.29 -1.10
N ALA A 75 -11.66 6.58 -1.40
CA ALA A 75 -11.90 7.14 -2.73
C ALA A 75 -10.85 8.18 -3.11
N SER A 76 -10.72 8.53 -4.40
CA SER A 76 -9.81 9.58 -4.86
C SER A 76 -10.52 10.65 -5.68
N ILE A 77 -10.18 11.91 -5.39
CA ILE A 77 -10.88 13.09 -5.90
C ILE A 77 -10.19 13.60 -7.17
N MET A 78 -10.98 13.76 -8.24
CA MET A 78 -10.60 14.43 -9.48
C MET A 78 -10.92 15.93 -9.40
N VAL A 79 -10.02 16.71 -8.80
CA VAL A 79 -10.17 18.16 -8.56
C VAL A 79 -10.60 19.00 -9.78
N PRO A 80 -10.06 18.82 -11.00
CA PRO A 80 -10.45 19.65 -12.14
C PRO A 80 -11.83 19.32 -12.72
N CYS A 81 -12.47 18.23 -12.28
CA CYS A 81 -13.71 17.75 -12.88
C CYS A 81 -14.93 18.58 -12.43
N PRO A 82 -15.97 18.69 -13.28
CA PRO A 82 -17.07 19.63 -13.08
C PRO A 82 -17.93 19.35 -11.83
N TRP A 83 -17.89 18.14 -11.26
CA TRP A 83 -18.66 17.76 -10.07
C TRP A 83 -17.85 17.79 -8.77
N TYR A 84 -16.56 18.16 -8.83
CA TYR A 84 -15.76 18.39 -7.61
C TYR A 84 -16.44 19.25 -6.51
N PRO A 85 -17.24 20.31 -6.81
CA PRO A 85 -17.92 21.08 -5.76
C PRO A 85 -18.84 20.28 -4.84
N GLU A 86 -19.53 19.23 -5.34
CA GLU A 86 -20.39 18.40 -4.48
C GLU A 86 -19.56 17.44 -3.62
N VAL A 87 -18.50 16.86 -4.20
CA VAL A 87 -17.49 16.08 -3.46
C VAL A 87 -16.93 16.86 -2.28
N LEU A 88 -16.58 18.13 -2.49
CA LEU A 88 -16.06 19.00 -1.43
C LEU A 88 -17.08 19.26 -0.32
N THR A 89 -18.37 19.36 -0.69
CA THR A 89 -19.46 19.53 0.27
C THR A 89 -19.63 18.25 1.10
N TRP A 90 -19.65 17.09 0.44
CA TRP A 90 -19.76 15.78 1.10
C TRP A 90 -18.55 15.50 2.00
N ALA A 91 -17.32 15.74 1.52
CA ALA A 91 -16.08 15.52 2.27
C ALA A 91 -16.01 16.35 3.57
N ARG A 92 -16.51 17.60 3.55
CA ARG A 92 -16.60 18.44 4.75
C ARG A 92 -17.57 17.87 5.80
N ALA A 93 -18.64 17.20 5.35
CA ALA A 93 -19.58 16.53 6.25
C ALA A 93 -19.05 15.19 6.77
N HIS A 94 -18.05 14.60 6.11
CA HIS A 94 -17.47 13.29 6.42
C HIS A 94 -15.94 13.37 6.64
N PRO A 95 -15.47 14.11 7.66
CA PRO A 95 -14.03 14.31 7.90
C PRO A 95 -13.25 13.02 8.19
N GLN A 96 -13.93 11.92 8.50
CA GLN A 96 -13.36 10.60 8.75
C GLN A 96 -13.17 9.74 7.47
N ALA A 97 -13.71 10.16 6.32
CA ALA A 97 -13.57 9.41 5.08
C ALA A 97 -12.11 9.42 4.59
N ASP A 98 -11.62 8.27 4.11
CA ASP A 98 -10.30 8.17 3.49
C ASP A 98 -10.36 8.64 2.03
N LEU A 99 -10.00 9.92 1.82
CA LEU A 99 -10.06 10.59 0.53
C LEU A 99 -8.65 11.01 0.06
N GLY A 100 -8.25 10.46 -1.08
CA GLY A 100 -7.01 10.82 -1.78
C GLY A 100 -7.23 11.81 -2.92
N ILE A 101 -6.14 12.18 -3.60
CA ILE A 101 -6.18 12.94 -4.85
C ILE A 101 -5.94 11.99 -6.03
N HIS A 102 -6.87 11.99 -6.99
CA HIS A 102 -6.67 11.36 -8.28
C HIS A 102 -5.91 12.32 -9.19
N MET A 103 -4.70 11.95 -9.63
CA MET A 103 -3.93 12.81 -10.53
C MET A 103 -4.55 12.81 -11.93
N VAL A 104 -5.17 13.91 -12.30
CA VAL A 104 -5.86 14.06 -13.59
C VAL A 104 -4.90 14.70 -14.61
N LEU A 105 -4.28 13.88 -15.45
CA LEU A 105 -3.32 14.33 -16.49
C LEU A 105 -3.88 14.22 -17.93
N ASN A 106 -5.07 13.66 -18.08
CA ASN A 106 -5.80 13.51 -19.32
C ASN A 106 -7.24 14.03 -19.15
N SER A 107 -7.97 14.09 -20.27
CA SER A 107 -9.42 14.31 -20.29
C SER A 107 -9.93 13.65 -21.55
N GLU A 108 -10.31 12.38 -21.47
CA GLU A 108 -10.41 11.49 -22.63
C GLU A 108 -11.79 11.50 -23.30
N TRP A 109 -12.86 11.78 -22.55
CA TRP A 109 -14.23 11.62 -23.03
C TRP A 109 -14.60 12.69 -24.07
N PRO A 110 -14.93 12.31 -25.32
CA PRO A 110 -15.39 13.26 -26.33
C PRO A 110 -16.70 13.94 -25.88
N GLY A 111 -16.73 15.28 -25.87
CA GLY A 111 -17.90 16.05 -25.44
C GLY A 111 -18.09 16.19 -23.93
N TYR A 112 -17.24 15.56 -23.11
CA TYR A 112 -17.25 15.70 -21.65
C TYR A 112 -15.81 15.87 -21.15
N ARG A 113 -15.31 17.11 -21.22
CA ARG A 113 -13.92 17.45 -20.93
C ARG A 113 -13.83 18.33 -19.69
N TRP A 114 -12.69 18.26 -19.02
CA TRP A 114 -12.32 19.12 -17.89
C TRP A 114 -11.01 19.85 -18.22
N GLY A 115 -10.91 21.08 -17.74
CA GLY A 115 -9.72 21.92 -17.89
C GLY A 115 -8.68 21.65 -16.80
N PRO A 116 -7.51 22.32 -16.84
CA PRO A 116 -6.57 22.33 -15.72
C PRO A 116 -7.10 23.11 -14.51
#